data_AF-A0A8J8D6Z8-F1
#
_entry.id   AF-A0A8J8D6Z8-F1
#
_cell.length_a   1.000
_cell.length_b   1.000
_cell.length_c   1.000
_cell.angle_alpha   90.00
_cell.angle_beta   90.00
_cell.angle_gamma   90.00
#
_symmetry.space_group_name_H-M   'P 1'
#
loop_
_entity.id
_entity.type
_entity.pdbx_description
1 polymer ?
#
loop_
_entity_poly.entity_id
_entity_poly.type
_entity_poly.pdbx_seq_one_letter_code
_entity_poly.pdbx_strand_id
1 'polypeptide(L)'
;MRKTSIIVLALLTLSATTHPIYSLPYWFQEGTYVKYAVKMPENPDKREVNVFPVWPLLLSKNAYVKIKEAYEGASGQVKMDNNSIVPLLVRGDSYLTFEFFNVTNETASVRVTLEMNDVSVGPEESLPRLVLSKVLLLNLSDMTYYEEDGTPIGPPTFFIDPAHPPGKGKHVLSPEFMRKYRLLGDEVVVTNVSFTWMDDKVLHTHYRDFLPPYLYVEARSRYLVYDLSTGEEVGTITQLVYDIDTGILITTLFCDATPELVSLGVIDSSPLDRVNSRKLERLIDEGGDDKEWYAQGFNLYDTNVKLPDYGSGRSPSTPVRYFFVISLVVLAMTALWTERRWKR
;
A
#
# COMPACT_ATOMS: atom_id res chain seq x y z
N MET A 1 34.38 -28.49 -26.60
CA MET A 1 33.55 -27.27 -26.45
C MET A 1 34.41 -26.04 -26.72
N ARG A 2 33.92 -25.07 -27.49
CA ARG A 2 34.66 -23.81 -27.75
C ARG A 2 34.72 -22.98 -26.47
N LYS A 3 35.83 -22.25 -26.24
CA LYS A 3 36.05 -21.39 -25.06
C LYS A 3 34.87 -20.43 -24.78
N THR A 4 34.18 -19.98 -25.83
CA THR A 4 32.97 -19.15 -25.76
C THR A 4 31.78 -19.86 -25.09
N SER A 5 31.57 -21.15 -25.33
CA SER A 5 30.48 -21.91 -24.71
C SER A 5 30.69 -22.08 -23.20
N ILE A 6 31.96 -22.15 -22.76
CA ILE A 6 32.32 -22.25 -21.33
C ILE A 6 32.08 -20.90 -20.63
N ILE A 7 32.41 -19.78 -21.28
CA ILE A 7 32.19 -18.44 -20.73
C ILE A 7 30.68 -18.13 -20.61
N VAL A 8 29.88 -18.47 -21.63
CA VAL A 8 28.42 -18.28 -21.58
C VAL A 8 27.78 -19.16 -20.50
N LEU A 9 28.22 -20.42 -20.38
CA LEU A 9 27.74 -21.31 -19.34
C LEU A 9 28.16 -20.80 -17.95
N ALA A 10 29.40 -20.31 -17.79
CA ALA A 10 29.90 -19.75 -16.54
C ALA A 10 29.13 -18.47 -16.12
N LEU A 11 28.80 -17.59 -17.07
CA LEU A 11 27.97 -16.41 -16.84
C LEU A 11 26.55 -16.79 -16.43
N LEU A 12 25.92 -17.73 -17.15
CA LEU A 12 24.58 -18.23 -16.80
C LEU A 12 24.57 -18.91 -15.42
N THR A 13 25.61 -19.69 -15.09
CA THR A 13 25.73 -20.31 -13.77
C THR A 13 26.01 -19.29 -12.68
N LEU A 14 26.81 -18.25 -12.93
CA LEU A 14 27.02 -17.18 -11.96
C LEU A 14 25.70 -16.44 -11.69
N SER A 15 24.98 -16.06 -12.74
CA SER A 15 23.67 -15.41 -12.61
C SER A 15 22.62 -16.28 -11.91
N ALA A 16 22.73 -17.61 -12.02
CA ALA A 16 21.84 -18.57 -11.36
C ALA A 16 22.29 -18.96 -9.94
N THR A 17 23.54 -18.70 -9.55
CA THR A 17 24.10 -19.09 -8.23
C THR A 17 24.37 -17.91 -7.32
N THR A 18 24.41 -16.68 -7.83
CA THR A 18 24.34 -15.50 -6.99
C THR A 18 22.92 -15.38 -6.45
N HIS A 19 22.75 -15.62 -5.14
CA HIS A 19 21.56 -15.18 -4.43
C HIS A 19 21.31 -13.69 -4.74
N PRO A 20 20.06 -13.27 -5.03
CA PRO A 20 19.79 -11.86 -5.24
C PRO A 20 20.24 -11.12 -3.99
N ILE A 21 21.21 -10.22 -4.16
CA ILE A 21 21.41 -9.15 -3.19
C ILE A 21 20.07 -8.42 -3.23
N TYR A 22 19.29 -8.48 -2.15
CA TYR A 22 18.09 -7.66 -1.99
C TYR A 22 18.54 -6.20 -2.01
N SER A 23 18.68 -5.65 -3.21
CA SER A 23 18.88 -4.22 -3.38
C SER A 23 17.53 -3.60 -3.11
N LEU A 24 17.45 -2.81 -2.04
CA LEU A 24 16.31 -1.93 -1.82
C LEU A 24 16.01 -1.14 -3.10
N PRO A 25 14.74 -0.78 -3.35
CA PRO A 25 14.40 0.06 -4.49
C PRO A 25 15.31 1.29 -4.53
N TYR A 26 15.72 1.73 -5.73
CA TYR A 26 16.66 2.85 -5.88
C TYR A 26 16.23 4.14 -5.18
N TRP A 27 14.93 4.29 -4.93
CA TRP A 27 14.32 5.43 -4.28
C TRP A 27 14.26 5.32 -2.76
N PHE A 28 14.56 4.13 -2.20
CA PHE A 28 14.54 3.89 -0.77
C PHE A 28 15.79 4.50 -0.13
N GLN A 29 15.66 5.75 0.29
CA GLN A 29 16.74 6.54 0.88
C GLN A 29 16.19 7.57 1.86
N GLU A 30 17.06 8.12 2.69
CA GLU A 30 16.70 9.17 3.63
C GLU A 30 16.14 10.41 2.91
N GLY A 31 15.06 10.97 3.44
CA GLY A 31 14.35 12.10 2.87
C GLY A 31 13.33 11.74 1.78
N THR A 32 13.19 10.46 1.42
CA THR A 32 12.09 10.02 0.55
C THR A 32 10.75 10.17 1.27
N TYR A 33 9.72 10.58 0.54
CA TYR A 33 8.35 10.57 1.03
C TYR A 33 7.35 10.12 -0.02
N VAL A 34 6.24 9.56 0.44
CA VAL A 34 5.08 9.22 -0.37
C VAL A 34 3.83 9.65 0.36
N LYS A 35 2.95 10.38 -0.32
CA LYS A 35 1.73 10.94 0.22
C LYS A 35 0.52 10.49 -0.60
N TYR A 36 -0.49 10.00 0.10
CA TYR A 36 -1.77 9.57 -0.44
C TYR A 36 -2.87 10.49 0.04
N ALA A 37 -3.91 10.66 -0.77
CA ALA A 37 -5.07 11.48 -0.45
C ALA A 37 -6.37 10.70 -0.65
N VAL A 38 -7.34 11.02 0.19
CA VAL A 38 -8.76 10.69 0.03
C VAL A 38 -9.49 12.02 0.00
N LYS A 39 -9.95 12.42 -1.18
CA LYS A 39 -10.53 13.75 -1.38
C LYS A 39 -12.04 13.75 -1.16
N MET A 40 -12.51 14.79 -0.50
CA MET A 40 -13.95 15.08 -0.35
C MET A 40 -14.34 16.20 -1.33
N PRO A 41 -15.57 16.20 -1.86
CA PRO A 41 -16.07 17.32 -2.64
C PRO A 41 -16.15 18.58 -1.76
N GLU A 42 -16.08 19.76 -2.36
CA GLU A 42 -16.14 21.04 -1.61
C GLU A 42 -17.42 21.19 -0.78
N ASN A 43 -18.53 20.59 -1.25
CA ASN A 43 -19.81 20.58 -0.56
C ASN A 43 -20.33 19.13 -0.46
N PRO A 44 -19.84 18.34 0.51
CA PRO A 44 -20.30 16.99 0.70
C PRO A 44 -21.74 16.97 1.23
N ASP A 45 -22.54 16.00 0.81
CA ASP A 45 -23.81 15.71 1.49
C ASP A 45 -23.49 15.29 2.95
N LYS A 46 -24.39 15.56 3.89
CA LYS A 46 -24.24 15.17 5.30
C LYS A 46 -23.99 13.68 5.50
N ARG A 47 -24.44 12.84 4.56
CA ARG A 47 -24.25 11.39 4.53
C ARG A 47 -22.93 10.96 3.89
N GLU A 48 -22.23 11.87 3.21
CA GLU A 48 -20.91 11.62 2.66
C GLU A 48 -19.86 11.82 3.75
N VAL A 49 -19.44 10.70 4.32
CA VAL A 49 -18.36 10.64 5.30
C VAL A 49 -17.40 9.53 4.90
N ASN A 50 -16.13 9.71 5.25
CA ASN A 50 -15.20 8.61 5.41
C ASN A 50 -15.21 8.17 6.86
N VAL A 51 -15.10 6.86 7.08
CA VAL A 51 -15.11 6.30 8.43
C VAL A 51 -13.71 5.74 8.72
N PHE A 52 -13.10 6.27 9.77
CA PHE A 52 -11.81 5.80 10.29
C PHE A 52 -12.01 5.34 11.74
N PRO A 53 -12.51 4.12 11.97
CA PRO A 53 -12.64 3.62 13.32
C PRO A 53 -11.29 3.54 14.01
N VAL A 54 -11.24 3.97 15.27
CA VAL A 54 -10.02 3.88 16.06
C VAL A 54 -10.15 2.91 17.22
N TRP A 55 -9.10 2.12 17.44
CA TRP A 55 -8.93 1.26 18.59
C TRP A 55 -8.20 2.00 19.71
N PRO A 56 -8.86 2.34 20.83
CA PRO A 56 -8.30 3.26 21.82
C PRO A 56 -6.95 2.85 22.41
N LEU A 57 -6.72 1.54 22.59
CA LEU A 57 -5.47 0.99 23.13
C LEU A 57 -4.24 1.22 22.22
N LEU A 58 -4.45 1.50 20.94
CA LEU A 58 -3.39 1.72 19.96
C LEU A 58 -3.06 3.21 19.77
N LEU A 59 -3.90 4.11 20.27
CA LEU A 59 -3.71 5.54 20.10
C LEU A 59 -2.50 6.05 20.91
N SER A 60 -1.78 7.00 20.33
CA SER A 60 -0.80 7.78 21.11
C SER A 60 -1.51 8.52 22.25
N LYS A 61 -0.82 8.77 23.36
CA LYS A 61 -1.40 9.47 24.53
C LYS A 61 -2.08 10.80 24.15
N ASN A 62 -1.44 11.58 23.27
CA ASN A 62 -1.99 12.87 22.83
C ASN A 62 -3.26 12.69 21.98
N ALA A 63 -3.25 11.73 21.05
CA ALA A 63 -4.43 11.43 20.23
C ALA A 63 -5.58 10.90 21.08
N TYR A 64 -5.29 9.98 22.00
CA TYR A 64 -6.27 9.42 22.94
C TYR A 64 -6.95 10.51 23.75
N VAL A 65 -6.20 11.42 24.38
CA VAL A 65 -6.78 12.52 25.18
C VAL A 65 -7.68 13.40 24.32
N LYS A 66 -7.21 13.83 23.14
CA LYS A 66 -7.97 14.70 22.25
C LYS A 66 -9.26 14.04 21.74
N ILE A 67 -9.20 12.77 21.34
CA ILE A 67 -10.37 12.02 20.88
C ILE A 67 -11.34 11.78 22.03
N LYS A 68 -10.83 11.39 23.21
CA LYS A 68 -11.65 11.15 24.40
C LYS A 68 -12.39 12.40 24.88
N GLU A 69 -11.73 13.55 24.92
CA GLU A 69 -12.35 14.82 25.30
C GLU A 69 -13.52 15.15 24.37
N ALA A 70 -13.32 15.05 23.06
CA ALA A 70 -14.36 15.32 22.06
C ALA A 70 -15.47 14.24 22.04
N TYR A 71 -15.13 12.98 22.31
CA TYR A 71 -16.08 11.86 22.31
C TYR A 71 -16.98 11.87 23.54
N GLU A 72 -16.42 12.11 24.73
CA GLU A 72 -17.20 12.13 25.98
C GLU A 72 -17.97 13.45 26.16
N GLY A 73 -17.50 14.52 25.52
CA GLY A 73 -18.08 15.86 25.57
C GLY A 73 -18.21 16.43 26.98
N ALA A 74 -18.90 17.57 27.10
CA ALA A 74 -19.13 18.22 28.38
C ALA A 74 -20.11 17.45 29.30
N SER A 75 -21.01 16.65 28.72
CA SER A 75 -22.03 15.89 29.47
C SER A 75 -21.48 14.62 30.10
N GLY A 76 -20.43 14.02 29.52
CA GLY A 76 -19.78 12.81 30.01
C GLY A 76 -20.67 11.57 30.07
N GLN A 77 -21.85 11.60 29.44
CA GLN A 77 -22.85 10.52 29.49
C GLN A 77 -22.41 9.28 28.70
N VAL A 78 -21.65 9.49 27.63
CA VAL A 78 -21.01 8.41 26.87
C VAL A 78 -19.53 8.38 27.27
N LYS A 79 -19.03 7.21 27.63
CA LYS A 79 -17.62 7.00 27.96
C LYS A 79 -16.93 6.25 26.84
N MET A 80 -15.73 6.71 26.50
CA MET A 80 -14.86 5.98 25.59
C MET A 80 -14.38 4.71 26.29
N ASP A 81 -14.76 3.55 25.78
CA ASP A 81 -14.30 2.26 26.28
C ASP A 81 -13.08 1.81 25.49
N ASN A 82 -12.13 1.15 26.17
CA ASN A 82 -10.95 0.54 25.56
C ASN A 82 -11.24 -0.84 24.94
N ASN A 83 -12.47 -1.34 25.03
CA ASN A 83 -12.88 -2.62 24.45
C ASN A 83 -13.66 -2.50 23.13
N SER A 84 -13.96 -1.29 22.67
CA SER A 84 -14.72 -1.06 21.44
C SER A 84 -14.05 0.00 20.57
N ILE A 85 -14.26 -0.09 19.26
CA ILE A 85 -13.85 0.97 18.34
C ILE A 85 -14.61 2.28 18.61
N VAL A 86 -13.95 3.40 18.34
CA VAL A 86 -14.60 4.70 18.24
C VAL A 86 -14.63 5.13 16.77
N PRO A 87 -15.81 5.26 16.14
CA PRO A 87 -15.89 5.69 14.75
C PRO A 87 -15.54 7.17 14.60
N LEU A 88 -14.55 7.49 13.79
CA LEU A 88 -14.26 8.87 13.37
C LEU A 88 -14.94 9.14 12.03
N LEU A 89 -15.88 10.08 12.00
CA LEU A 89 -16.59 10.48 10.78
C LEU A 89 -15.90 11.70 10.17
N VAL A 90 -15.25 11.52 9.03
CA VAL A 90 -14.42 12.54 8.39
C VAL A 90 -15.14 13.09 7.17
N ARG A 91 -15.35 14.42 7.15
CA ARG A 91 -16.05 15.14 6.07
C ARG A 91 -15.13 15.96 5.17
N GLY A 92 -13.90 16.20 5.60
CA GLY A 92 -12.87 16.86 4.81
C GLY A 92 -11.89 15.85 4.18
N ASP A 93 -10.91 16.41 3.47
CA ASP A 93 -9.82 15.62 2.90
C ASP A 93 -9.02 14.89 3.97
N SER A 94 -8.58 13.67 3.65
CA SER A 94 -7.62 12.93 4.46
C SER A 94 -6.32 12.71 3.69
N TYR A 95 -5.19 12.79 4.39
CA TYR A 95 -3.86 12.61 3.83
C TYR A 95 -3.07 11.59 4.64
N LEU A 96 -2.56 10.56 3.99
CA LEU A 96 -1.68 9.55 4.59
C LEU A 96 -0.27 9.73 4.02
N THR A 97 0.68 10.06 4.88
CA THR A 97 2.06 10.36 4.48
C THR A 97 3.03 9.38 5.13
N PHE A 98 3.98 8.90 4.33
CA PHE A 98 5.11 8.08 4.74
C PHE A 98 6.40 8.85 4.49
N GLU A 99 7.20 9.09 5.52
CA GLU A 99 8.49 9.79 5.43
C GLU A 99 9.62 8.88 5.92
N PHE A 100 10.67 8.73 5.12
CA PHE A 100 11.84 7.92 5.43
C PHE A 100 12.96 8.77 6.03
N PHE A 101 13.51 8.33 7.16
CA PHE A 101 14.66 8.95 7.81
C PHE A 101 15.47 7.91 8.58
N ASN A 102 16.71 8.25 8.95
CA ASN A 102 17.62 7.32 9.63
C ASN A 102 17.76 5.98 8.88
N VAL A 103 17.97 6.03 7.56
CA VAL A 103 18.12 4.82 6.73
C VAL A 103 19.54 4.29 6.87
N THR A 104 19.67 3.05 7.36
CA THR A 104 20.93 2.32 7.48
C THR A 104 20.92 1.09 6.54
N ASN A 105 21.94 0.24 6.62
CA ASN A 105 21.96 -1.01 5.85
C ASN A 105 21.01 -2.08 6.41
N GLU A 106 20.59 -1.97 7.67
CA GLU A 106 19.81 -3.00 8.38
C GLU A 106 18.40 -2.54 8.72
N THR A 107 18.23 -1.25 8.98
CA THR A 107 16.96 -0.68 9.43
C THR A 107 16.67 0.68 8.79
N ALA A 108 15.39 1.07 8.80
CA ALA A 108 14.93 2.41 8.45
C ALA A 108 13.82 2.87 9.40
N SER A 109 13.80 4.15 9.76
CA SER A 109 12.65 4.76 10.43
C SER A 109 11.66 5.29 9.40
N VAL A 110 10.39 4.93 9.55
CA VAL A 110 9.30 5.43 8.71
C VAL A 110 8.29 6.16 9.57
N ARG A 111 8.14 7.48 9.37
CA ARG A 111 7.07 8.25 10.01
C ARG A 111 5.82 8.08 9.17
N VAL A 112 4.81 7.48 9.78
CA VAL A 112 3.46 7.39 9.23
C VAL A 112 2.63 8.49 9.84
N THR A 113 1.98 9.30 9.02
CA THR A 113 1.10 10.38 9.47
C THR A 113 -0.22 10.32 8.72
N LEU A 114 -1.32 10.14 9.46
CA LEU A 114 -2.67 10.29 8.95
C LEU A 114 -3.23 11.62 9.44
N GLU A 115 -3.48 12.53 8.51
CA GLU A 115 -4.17 13.79 8.73
C GLU A 115 -5.60 13.67 8.23
N MET A 116 -6.56 13.98 9.11
CA MET A 116 -7.99 13.99 8.80
C MET A 116 -8.54 15.39 9.10
N ASN A 117 -9.28 15.96 8.14
CA ASN A 117 -9.88 17.28 8.25
C ASN A 117 -11.39 17.17 8.46
N ASP A 118 -11.95 18.06 9.29
CA ASP A 118 -13.37 18.06 9.68
C ASP A 118 -13.84 16.68 10.21
N VAL A 119 -13.31 16.30 11.38
CA VAL A 119 -13.55 15.01 12.03
C VAL A 119 -14.62 15.16 13.09
N SER A 120 -15.74 14.47 12.93
CA SER A 120 -16.77 14.32 13.94
C SER A 120 -16.52 13.04 14.73
N VAL A 121 -16.37 13.21 16.04
CA VAL A 121 -16.06 12.13 16.99
C VAL A 121 -17.32 11.72 17.77
N GLY A 122 -18.32 12.59 17.80
CA GLY A 122 -19.62 12.38 18.41
C GLY A 122 -20.66 13.32 17.80
N PRO A 123 -21.91 13.29 18.30
CA PRO A 123 -23.02 14.07 17.73
C PRO A 123 -22.86 15.59 17.87
N GLU A 124 -22.10 16.08 18.85
CA GLU A 124 -22.06 17.51 19.20
C GLU A 124 -20.72 18.21 18.91
N GLU A 125 -19.60 17.46 18.81
CA GLU A 125 -18.27 18.05 18.64
C GLU A 125 -17.57 17.56 17.36
N SER A 126 -16.99 18.53 16.64
CA SER A 126 -16.09 18.28 15.53
C SER A 126 -14.71 18.87 15.81
N LEU A 127 -13.69 18.11 15.44
CA LEU A 127 -12.30 18.54 15.40
C LEU A 127 -12.04 19.07 13.99
N PRO A 128 -11.64 20.34 13.81
CA PRO A 128 -11.34 20.87 12.49
C PRO A 128 -10.19 20.10 11.81
N ARG A 129 -9.26 19.57 12.62
CA ARG A 129 -8.14 18.76 12.17
C ARG A 129 -7.71 17.78 13.27
N LEU A 130 -7.53 16.51 12.89
CA LEU A 130 -6.96 15.46 13.71
C LEU A 130 -5.76 14.86 12.98
N VAL A 131 -4.62 14.77 13.66
CA VAL A 131 -3.40 14.17 13.10
C VAL A 131 -2.97 13.03 14.01
N LEU A 132 -2.91 11.82 13.43
CA LEU A 132 -2.33 10.64 14.04
C LEU A 132 -0.95 10.44 13.43
N SER A 133 0.08 10.27 14.25
CA SER A 133 1.44 10.06 13.78
C SER A 133 2.20 9.10 14.67
N LYS A 134 2.96 8.20 14.05
CA LYS A 134 3.84 7.23 14.72
C LYS A 134 5.07 6.99 13.85
N VAL A 135 6.19 6.72 14.50
CA VAL A 135 7.41 6.26 13.84
C VAL A 135 7.47 4.75 13.96
N LEU A 136 7.59 4.06 12.84
CA LEU A 136 7.75 2.62 12.76
C LEU A 136 9.20 2.29 12.41
N LEU A 137 9.75 1.26 13.05
CA LEU A 137 11.09 0.75 12.73
C LEU A 137 10.93 -0.38 11.70
N LEU A 138 11.42 -0.18 10.48
CA LEU A 138 11.48 -1.21 9.45
C LEU A 138 12.80 -1.95 9.55
N ASN A 139 12.76 -3.28 9.66
CA ASN A 139 13.91 -4.12 9.43
C ASN A 139 14.01 -4.44 7.93
N LEU A 140 15.14 -4.13 7.32
CA LEU A 140 15.36 -4.25 5.87
C LEU A 140 15.71 -5.67 5.43
N SER A 141 16.08 -6.55 6.37
CA SER A 141 16.43 -7.94 6.08
C SER A 141 15.18 -8.82 5.91
N ASP A 142 14.16 -8.59 6.73
CA ASP A 142 12.89 -9.34 6.71
C ASP A 142 11.71 -8.51 6.18
N MET A 143 11.96 -7.23 5.86
CA MET A 143 10.96 -6.26 5.39
C MET A 143 9.73 -6.18 6.31
N THR A 144 9.95 -6.18 7.63
CA THR A 144 8.88 -6.14 8.63
C THR A 144 9.02 -4.94 9.56
N TYR A 145 7.89 -4.29 9.87
CA TYR A 145 7.83 -3.26 10.91
C TYR A 145 7.84 -3.87 12.31
N TYR A 146 8.52 -3.20 13.23
CA TYR A 146 8.61 -3.58 14.63
C TYR A 146 8.23 -2.41 15.54
N GLU A 147 7.62 -2.75 16.67
CA GLU A 147 7.45 -1.83 17.78
C GLU A 147 8.76 -1.62 18.56
N GLU A 148 8.79 -0.60 19.42
CA GLU A 148 9.96 -0.28 20.25
C GLU A 148 10.39 -1.45 21.16
N ASP A 149 9.44 -2.31 21.56
CA ASP A 149 9.71 -3.50 22.39
C ASP A 149 10.05 -4.76 21.58
N GLY A 150 10.18 -4.63 20.24
CA GLY A 150 10.52 -5.73 19.35
C GLY A 150 9.35 -6.58 18.90
N THR A 151 8.09 -6.21 19.21
CA THR A 151 6.92 -6.91 18.68
C THR A 151 6.81 -6.69 17.16
N PRO A 152 6.77 -7.74 16.32
CA PRO A 152 6.57 -7.58 14.88
C PRO A 152 5.15 -7.12 14.60
N ILE A 153 4.98 -6.15 13.70
CA ILE A 153 3.70 -5.56 13.30
C ILE A 153 3.23 -6.16 11.97
N GLY A 154 4.08 -6.16 10.95
CA GLY A 154 3.76 -6.63 9.59
C GLY A 154 4.61 -5.94 8.52
N PRO A 155 4.57 -6.43 7.26
CA PRO A 155 5.32 -5.84 6.16
C PRO A 155 4.72 -4.52 5.67
N PRO A 156 5.51 -3.63 5.06
CA PRO A 156 4.97 -2.39 4.51
C PRO A 156 3.95 -2.66 3.41
N THR A 157 2.87 -1.87 3.41
CA THR A 157 1.80 -1.96 2.40
C THR A 157 1.87 -0.85 1.38
N PHE A 158 2.50 0.29 1.68
CA PHE A 158 2.64 1.39 0.73
C PHE A 158 3.76 1.18 -0.30
N PHE A 159 4.60 0.17 -0.11
CA PHE A 159 5.54 -0.30 -1.12
C PHE A 159 5.84 -1.78 -0.95
N ILE A 160 6.26 -2.42 -2.03
CA ILE A 160 6.68 -3.83 -2.07
C ILE A 160 7.88 -3.99 -3.00
N ASP A 161 8.52 -5.16 -2.98
CA ASP A 161 9.42 -5.60 -4.05
C ASP A 161 8.58 -6.27 -5.16
N PRO A 162 8.43 -5.66 -6.35
CA PRO A 162 7.64 -6.22 -7.44
C PRO A 162 8.22 -7.53 -8.00
N ALA A 163 9.52 -7.77 -7.82
CA ALA A 163 10.16 -9.01 -8.25
C ALA A 163 9.84 -10.18 -7.32
N HIS A 164 9.50 -9.88 -6.06
CA HIS A 164 9.16 -10.86 -5.03
C HIS A 164 7.89 -10.42 -4.28
N PRO A 165 6.73 -10.33 -4.96
CA PRO A 165 5.49 -9.93 -4.32
C PRO A 165 5.10 -10.89 -3.19
N PRO A 166 4.32 -10.43 -2.21
CA PRO A 166 3.98 -11.26 -1.06
C PRO A 166 3.19 -12.50 -1.50
N GLY A 167 3.66 -13.68 -1.11
CA GLY A 167 3.00 -14.94 -1.45
C GLY A 167 1.63 -15.11 -0.78
N LYS A 168 0.75 -15.90 -1.39
CA LYS A 168 -0.54 -16.27 -0.78
C LYS A 168 -0.33 -16.92 0.60
N GLY A 169 -1.15 -16.53 1.57
CA GLY A 169 -1.07 -16.97 2.96
C GLY A 169 -0.06 -16.19 3.81
N LYS A 170 0.68 -15.23 3.25
CA LYS A 170 1.52 -14.33 4.05
C LYS A 170 0.66 -13.37 4.87
N HIS A 171 1.02 -13.17 6.12
CA HIS A 171 0.33 -12.24 7.01
C HIS A 171 0.62 -10.79 6.59
N VAL A 172 -0.44 -9.99 6.56
CA VAL A 172 -0.36 -8.52 6.49
C VAL A 172 -0.17 -7.94 7.88
N LEU A 173 -0.83 -8.51 8.90
CA LEU A 173 -0.64 -8.15 10.30
C LEU A 173 -0.13 -9.36 11.09
N SER A 174 0.85 -9.11 11.95
CA SER A 174 1.40 -10.10 12.86
C SER A 174 0.34 -10.56 13.88
N PRO A 175 0.14 -11.89 14.05
CA PRO A 175 -0.71 -12.41 15.11
C PRO A 175 -0.25 -12.02 16.52
N GLU A 176 1.04 -11.79 16.72
CA GLU A 176 1.60 -11.36 18.01
C GLU A 176 1.17 -9.94 18.35
N PHE A 177 1.27 -9.03 17.37
CA PHE A 177 0.80 -7.66 17.51
C PHE A 177 -0.71 -7.61 17.78
N MET A 178 -1.51 -8.36 17.01
CA MET A 178 -2.96 -8.42 17.21
C MET A 178 -3.31 -8.88 18.63
N ARG A 179 -2.64 -9.93 19.13
CA ARG A 179 -2.86 -10.46 20.47
C ARG A 179 -2.48 -9.47 21.57
N LYS A 180 -1.35 -8.76 21.41
CA LYS A 180 -0.88 -7.74 22.35
C LYS A 180 -1.92 -6.64 22.57
N TYR A 181 -2.59 -6.21 21.51
CA TYR A 181 -3.59 -5.13 21.56
C TYR A 181 -5.04 -5.61 21.66
N ARG A 182 -5.26 -6.91 21.88
CA ARG A 182 -6.59 -7.53 21.97
C ARG A 182 -7.46 -7.31 20.72
N LEU A 183 -6.82 -7.23 19.56
CA LEU A 183 -7.49 -7.28 18.26
C LEU A 183 -7.84 -8.76 17.99
N LEU A 184 -9.02 -9.20 18.42
CA LEU A 184 -9.46 -10.58 18.23
C LEU A 184 -9.99 -10.78 16.82
N GLY A 185 -9.50 -11.75 16.09
CA GLY A 185 -9.95 -12.01 14.73
C GLY A 185 -9.16 -13.14 14.06
N ASP A 186 -9.59 -13.48 12.85
CA ASP A 186 -8.81 -14.32 11.95
C ASP A 186 -7.58 -13.54 11.44
N GLU A 187 -6.54 -14.28 11.06
CA GLU A 187 -5.33 -13.70 10.49
C GLU A 187 -5.66 -12.94 9.18
N VAL A 188 -5.17 -11.71 9.06
CA VAL A 188 -5.25 -10.95 7.80
C VAL A 188 -4.12 -11.44 6.89
N VAL A 189 -4.47 -12.22 5.86
CA VAL A 189 -3.49 -12.87 4.98
C VAL A 189 -3.72 -12.53 3.51
N VAL A 190 -2.64 -12.53 2.73
CA VAL A 190 -2.72 -12.39 1.27
C VAL A 190 -3.48 -13.55 0.67
N THR A 191 -4.52 -13.23 -0.10
CA THR A 191 -5.41 -14.21 -0.75
C THR A 191 -5.22 -14.24 -2.26
N ASN A 192 -4.84 -13.11 -2.87
CA ASN A 192 -4.63 -12.98 -4.31
C ASN A 192 -3.44 -12.06 -4.62
N VAL A 193 -2.71 -12.41 -5.68
CA VAL A 193 -1.72 -11.55 -6.33
C VAL A 193 -1.92 -11.70 -7.83
N SER A 194 -2.10 -10.59 -8.54
CA SER A 194 -2.37 -10.59 -9.98
C SER A 194 -1.63 -9.47 -10.69
N PHE A 195 -1.25 -9.73 -11.94
CA PHE A 195 -0.68 -8.74 -12.86
C PHE A 195 -1.65 -8.36 -14.00
N THR A 196 -2.86 -8.95 -13.98
CA THR A 196 -3.89 -8.78 -15.03
C THR A 196 -5.09 -8.00 -14.53
N TRP A 197 -4.98 -7.37 -13.36
CA TRP A 197 -6.05 -6.51 -12.86
C TRP A 197 -6.07 -5.25 -13.71
N MET A 198 -7.18 -5.02 -14.44
CA MET A 198 -7.36 -3.86 -15.33
C MET A 198 -6.20 -3.66 -16.32
N ASP A 199 -5.72 -4.74 -16.95
CA ASP A 199 -4.53 -4.75 -17.81
C ASP A 199 -4.69 -3.97 -19.13
N ASP A 200 -5.88 -3.46 -19.39
CA ASP A 200 -6.24 -2.62 -20.54
C ASP A 200 -6.70 -1.21 -20.16
N LYS A 201 -6.70 -0.84 -18.86
CA LYS A 201 -7.24 0.45 -18.41
C LYS A 201 -6.17 1.40 -17.88
N VAL A 202 -6.30 2.68 -18.20
CA VAL A 202 -5.55 3.77 -17.59
C VAL A 202 -6.10 4.04 -16.19
N LEU A 203 -5.21 4.05 -15.19
CA LEU A 203 -5.58 4.31 -13.81
C LEU A 203 -5.28 5.77 -13.44
N HIS A 204 -6.33 6.54 -13.20
CA HIS A 204 -6.25 7.96 -12.85
C HIS A 204 -6.10 8.16 -11.34
N THR A 205 -5.07 8.91 -10.95
CA THR A 205 -4.84 9.36 -9.57
C THR A 205 -4.77 10.88 -9.49
N HIS A 206 -4.55 11.44 -8.30
CA HIS A 206 -4.32 12.89 -8.15
C HIS A 206 -2.89 13.30 -8.53
N TYR A 207 -1.95 12.36 -8.51
CA TYR A 207 -0.56 12.62 -8.87
C TYR A 207 -0.36 12.60 -10.40
N ARG A 208 -0.77 11.51 -11.06
CA ARG A 208 -0.71 11.32 -12.52
C ARG A 208 -1.57 10.13 -12.98
N ASP A 209 -1.59 9.92 -14.29
CA ASP A 209 -2.11 8.70 -14.90
C ASP A 209 -1.06 7.59 -14.89
N PHE A 210 -1.48 6.38 -14.52
CA PHE A 210 -0.68 5.17 -14.59
C PHE A 210 -1.18 4.28 -15.73
N LEU A 211 -0.24 3.58 -16.36
CA LEU A 211 -0.53 2.63 -17.43
C LEU A 211 -0.25 1.20 -16.94
N PRO A 212 -0.99 0.20 -17.42
CA PRO A 212 -0.75 -1.19 -17.07
C PRO A 212 0.60 -1.68 -17.64
N PRO A 213 1.16 -2.78 -17.11
CA PRO A 213 0.56 -3.68 -16.10
C PRO A 213 0.69 -3.14 -14.67
N TYR A 214 -0.34 -3.41 -13.86
CA TYR A 214 -0.33 -3.14 -12.42
C TYR A 214 -0.09 -4.42 -11.64
N LEU A 215 0.55 -4.31 -10.48
CA LEU A 215 0.61 -5.39 -9.51
C LEU A 215 -0.50 -5.21 -8.49
N TYR A 216 -1.47 -6.12 -8.50
CA TYR A 216 -2.60 -6.14 -7.58
C TYR A 216 -2.38 -7.17 -6.48
N VAL A 217 -2.56 -6.76 -5.23
CA VAL A 217 -2.49 -7.62 -4.05
C VAL A 217 -3.79 -7.48 -3.26
N GLU A 218 -4.42 -8.62 -2.95
CA GLU A 218 -5.58 -8.69 -2.06
C GLU A 218 -5.23 -9.48 -0.81
N ALA A 219 -5.56 -8.92 0.34
CA ALA A 219 -5.56 -9.60 1.63
C ALA A 219 -6.96 -9.58 2.25
N ARG A 220 -7.29 -10.63 3.01
CA ARG A 220 -8.57 -10.75 3.69
C ARG A 220 -8.42 -11.39 5.07
N SER A 221 -9.32 -11.03 5.97
CA SER A 221 -9.67 -11.83 7.15
C SER A 221 -11.17 -12.08 7.15
N ARG A 222 -11.61 -13.23 7.67
CA ARG A 222 -13.05 -13.54 7.72
C ARG A 222 -13.77 -12.68 8.74
N TYR A 223 -13.11 -12.38 9.85
CA TYR A 223 -13.68 -11.56 10.91
C TYR A 223 -12.59 -10.89 11.76
N LEU A 224 -12.91 -9.68 12.21
CA LEU A 224 -12.22 -8.92 13.24
C LEU A 224 -13.30 -8.42 14.21
N VAL A 225 -13.15 -8.75 15.50
CA VAL A 225 -14.06 -8.30 16.55
C VAL A 225 -13.76 -6.83 16.84
N TYR A 226 -14.74 -5.96 16.63
CA TYR A 226 -14.59 -4.52 16.83
C TYR A 226 -15.22 -4.03 18.14
N ASP A 227 -15.99 -4.88 18.84
CA ASP A 227 -16.51 -4.65 20.18
C ASP A 227 -16.38 -5.93 21.01
N LEU A 228 -15.49 -5.92 22.02
CA LEU A 228 -15.26 -7.10 22.88
C LEU A 228 -16.34 -7.29 23.95
N SER A 229 -17.19 -6.29 24.17
CA SER A 229 -18.30 -6.35 25.12
C SER A 229 -19.51 -7.05 24.52
N THR A 230 -19.78 -6.82 23.23
CA THR A 230 -20.91 -7.43 22.50
C THR A 230 -20.49 -8.62 21.65
N GLY A 231 -19.21 -8.71 21.26
CA GLY A 231 -18.70 -9.72 20.33
C GLY A 231 -19.02 -9.41 18.87
N GLU A 232 -19.40 -8.18 18.54
CA GLU A 232 -19.67 -7.78 17.16
C GLU A 232 -18.40 -7.83 16.30
N GLU A 233 -18.56 -8.28 15.05
CA GLU A 233 -17.48 -8.60 14.14
C GLU A 233 -17.70 -8.06 12.73
N VAL A 234 -16.60 -7.83 12.01
CA VAL A 234 -16.58 -7.37 10.61
C VAL A 234 -15.54 -8.15 9.81
N GLY A 235 -15.87 -8.52 8.57
CA GLY A 235 -14.87 -9.09 7.66
C GLY A 235 -13.96 -8.00 7.12
N THR A 236 -12.66 -8.26 7.03
CA THR A 236 -11.70 -7.26 6.53
C THR A 236 -11.18 -7.64 5.15
N ILE A 237 -11.04 -6.63 4.29
CA ILE A 237 -10.48 -6.72 2.97
C ILE A 237 -9.50 -5.56 2.75
N THR A 238 -8.37 -5.88 2.13
CA THR A 238 -7.37 -4.88 1.75
C THR A 238 -6.93 -5.18 0.34
N GLN A 239 -7.12 -4.21 -0.55
CA GLN A 239 -6.89 -4.33 -1.98
C GLN A 239 -5.95 -3.22 -2.41
N LEU A 240 -4.77 -3.60 -2.85
CA LEU A 240 -3.62 -2.71 -3.05
C LEU A 240 -3.14 -2.84 -4.50
N VAL A 241 -2.96 -1.70 -5.16
CA VAL A 241 -2.51 -1.64 -6.55
C VAL A 241 -1.18 -0.92 -6.60
N TYR A 242 -0.15 -1.55 -7.16
CA TYR A 242 1.23 -1.07 -7.19
C TYR A 242 1.73 -0.82 -8.61
N ASP A 243 2.64 0.14 -8.72
CA ASP A 243 3.47 0.37 -9.89
C ASP A 243 4.53 -0.74 -9.99
N ILE A 244 4.56 -1.47 -11.11
CA ILE A 244 5.40 -2.67 -11.24
C ILE A 244 6.90 -2.36 -11.32
N ASP A 245 7.28 -1.16 -11.76
CA ASP A 245 8.69 -0.80 -11.93
C ASP A 245 9.31 -0.27 -10.64
N THR A 246 8.51 0.40 -9.80
CA THR A 246 9.00 1.02 -8.55
C THR A 246 8.55 0.29 -7.30
N GLY A 247 7.46 -0.48 -7.36
CA GLY A 247 6.83 -1.13 -6.23
C GLY A 247 6.09 -0.19 -5.29
N ILE A 248 5.91 1.08 -5.66
CA ILE A 248 5.13 2.04 -4.89
C ILE A 248 3.64 1.78 -5.09
N LEU A 249 2.87 1.85 -4.00
CA LEU A 249 1.43 1.77 -4.06
C LEU A 249 0.88 2.96 -4.87
N ILE A 250 0.03 2.69 -5.84
CA ILE A 250 -0.67 3.69 -6.65
C ILE A 250 -1.98 4.07 -5.95
N THR A 251 -2.75 3.07 -5.54
CA THR A 251 -4.03 3.27 -4.87
C THR A 251 -4.46 2.06 -4.02
N THR A 252 -5.36 2.30 -3.08
CA THR A 252 -6.15 1.25 -2.42
C THR A 252 -7.56 1.20 -3.00
N LEU A 253 -8.15 0.01 -3.16
CA LEU A 253 -9.60 -0.11 -3.43
C LEU A 253 -10.39 -0.27 -2.12
N PHE A 254 -9.86 -1.10 -1.21
CA PHE A 254 -10.27 -1.22 0.19
C PHE A 254 -9.01 -1.23 1.07
N CYS A 255 -9.10 -0.68 2.27
CA CYS A 255 -7.93 -0.48 3.14
C CYS A 255 -8.30 -0.73 4.62
N ASP A 256 -8.97 -1.84 4.88
CA ASP A 256 -9.53 -2.11 6.20
C ASP A 256 -8.43 -2.31 7.25
N ALA A 257 -7.32 -2.96 6.89
CA ALA A 257 -6.26 -3.32 7.83
C ALA A 257 -4.88 -3.34 7.18
N THR A 258 -4.06 -2.32 7.48
CA THR A 258 -2.63 -2.28 7.13
C THR A 258 -1.77 -2.08 8.38
N PRO A 259 -0.52 -2.58 8.44
CA PRO A 259 0.39 -2.34 9.56
C PRO A 259 0.50 -0.87 9.92
N GLU A 260 0.48 0.02 8.94
CA GLU A 260 0.69 1.44 9.14
C GLU A 260 -0.55 2.14 9.71
N LEU A 261 -1.76 1.83 9.23
CA LEU A 261 -3.00 2.38 9.78
C LEU A 261 -3.29 1.80 11.17
N VAL A 262 -3.14 0.49 11.35
CA VAL A 262 -3.37 -0.16 12.64
C VAL A 262 -2.37 0.34 13.68
N SER A 263 -1.13 0.60 13.29
CA SER A 263 -0.13 1.20 14.20
C SER A 263 -0.49 2.62 14.65
N LEU A 264 -1.27 3.37 13.86
CA LEU A 264 -1.85 4.66 14.26
C LEU A 264 -3.10 4.52 15.12
N GLY A 265 -3.56 3.28 15.31
CA GLY A 265 -4.80 2.92 16.00
C GLY A 265 -6.03 2.95 15.11
N VAL A 266 -5.89 3.03 13.78
CA VAL A 266 -7.01 2.98 12.84
C VAL A 266 -7.23 1.54 12.39
N ILE A 267 -8.43 1.01 12.58
CA ILE A 267 -8.82 -0.34 12.15
C ILE A 267 -10.12 -0.28 11.37
N ASP A 268 -10.29 -1.18 10.41
CA ASP A 268 -11.48 -1.26 9.56
C ASP A 268 -11.80 0.07 8.84
N SER A 269 -10.76 0.71 8.31
CA SER A 269 -10.94 1.98 7.61
C SER A 269 -11.57 1.77 6.23
N SER A 270 -12.60 2.55 5.92
CA SER A 270 -13.23 2.57 4.60
C SER A 270 -12.98 3.92 3.92
N PRO A 271 -11.74 4.18 3.46
CA PRO A 271 -11.43 5.40 2.73
C PRO A 271 -12.08 5.36 1.35
N LEU A 272 -12.89 6.38 1.05
CA LEU A 272 -13.51 6.58 -0.25
C LEU A 272 -13.25 8.00 -0.73
N ASP A 273 -12.40 8.12 -1.75
CA ASP A 273 -12.18 9.33 -2.50
C ASP A 273 -13.44 9.65 -3.30
N ARG A 274 -14.28 10.50 -2.71
CA ARG A 274 -15.58 10.87 -3.26
C ARG A 274 -15.44 11.67 -4.55
N VAL A 275 -14.35 12.42 -4.71
CA VAL A 275 -14.09 13.19 -5.93
C VAL A 275 -13.85 12.25 -7.11
N ASN A 276 -12.93 11.30 -6.97
CA ASN A 276 -12.67 10.32 -8.02
C ASN A 276 -13.81 9.32 -8.19
N SER A 277 -14.53 8.96 -7.11
CA SER A 277 -15.70 8.08 -7.21
C SER A 277 -16.82 8.71 -8.05
N ARG A 278 -17.09 10.01 -7.91
CA ARG A 278 -18.06 10.71 -8.76
C ARG A 278 -17.61 10.82 -10.22
N LYS A 279 -16.30 10.89 -10.48
CA LYS A 279 -15.78 10.84 -11.85
C LYS A 279 -15.93 9.45 -12.45
N LEU A 280 -15.65 8.41 -11.66
CA LEU A 280 -15.83 7.02 -12.08
C LEU A 280 -17.30 6.72 -12.39
N GLU A 281 -18.22 7.14 -11.52
CA GLU A 281 -19.67 6.97 -11.71
C GLU A 281 -20.12 7.58 -13.04
N ARG A 282 -19.71 8.83 -13.32
CA ARG A 282 -20.00 9.48 -14.62
C ARG A 282 -19.37 8.74 -15.80
N LEU A 283 -18.13 8.29 -15.67
CA LEU A 283 -17.44 7.54 -16.71
C LEU A 283 -18.18 6.23 -17.05
N ILE A 284 -18.68 5.53 -16.03
CA ILE A 284 -19.49 4.31 -16.18
C ILE A 284 -20.82 4.64 -16.87
N ASP A 285 -21.51 5.69 -16.42
CA ASP A 285 -22.78 6.13 -17.03
C ASP A 285 -22.62 6.51 -18.51
N GLU A 286 -21.45 7.06 -18.89
CA GLU A 286 -21.08 7.41 -20.26
C GLU A 286 -20.52 6.22 -21.06
N GLY A 287 -20.32 5.06 -20.43
CA GLY A 287 -19.81 3.83 -21.06
C GLY A 287 -18.31 3.87 -21.42
N GLY A 288 -17.52 4.70 -20.73
CA GLY A 288 -16.07 4.84 -20.94
C GLY A 288 -15.19 4.04 -19.97
N ASP A 289 -15.80 3.23 -19.10
CA ASP A 289 -15.08 2.44 -18.09
C ASP A 289 -14.34 1.24 -18.70
N ASP A 290 -14.44 1.01 -20.00
CA ASP A 290 -13.68 0.00 -20.74
C ASP A 290 -12.19 0.33 -20.84
N LYS A 291 -11.81 1.62 -20.77
CA LYS A 291 -10.43 2.09 -21.00
C LYS A 291 -9.84 2.91 -19.86
N GLU A 292 -10.69 3.48 -19.02
CA GLU A 292 -10.28 4.42 -17.99
C GLU A 292 -10.85 3.99 -16.65
N TRP A 293 -10.10 4.26 -15.58
CA TRP A 293 -10.55 3.98 -14.22
C TRP A 293 -10.08 5.06 -13.25
N TYR A 294 -11.00 5.66 -12.51
CA TYR A 294 -10.66 6.60 -11.44
C TYR A 294 -10.53 5.86 -10.11
N ALA A 295 -9.35 5.97 -9.50
CA ALA A 295 -9.01 5.27 -8.29
C ALA A 295 -9.80 5.81 -7.07
N GLN A 296 -10.35 4.91 -6.24
CA GLN A 296 -11.40 5.27 -5.26
C GLN A 296 -10.97 5.27 -3.79
N GLY A 297 -9.85 4.67 -3.38
CA GLY A 297 -9.41 4.72 -1.98
C GLY A 297 -8.34 5.78 -1.72
N PHE A 298 -7.32 5.43 -0.92
CA PHE A 298 -6.13 6.27 -0.78
C PHE A 298 -5.37 6.32 -2.10
N ASN A 299 -5.36 7.48 -2.75
CA ASN A 299 -4.73 7.68 -4.05
C ASN A 299 -3.39 8.37 -3.92
N LEU A 300 -2.38 7.93 -4.67
CA LEU A 300 -1.12 8.64 -4.73
C LEU A 300 -1.37 10.11 -5.12
N TYR A 301 -0.84 11.01 -4.29
CA TYR A 301 -1.11 12.44 -4.35
C TYR A 301 0.17 13.23 -4.56
N ASP A 302 1.24 12.89 -3.84
CA ASP A 302 2.53 13.56 -3.97
C ASP A 302 3.68 12.64 -3.54
N THR A 303 4.84 12.79 -4.17
CA THR A 303 6.07 12.06 -3.83
C THR A 303 7.28 12.70 -4.51
N ASN A 304 8.45 12.59 -3.87
CA ASN A 304 9.73 12.92 -4.50
C ASN A 304 10.38 11.74 -5.22
N VAL A 305 9.72 10.57 -5.27
CA VAL A 305 10.21 9.42 -6.04
C VAL A 305 10.01 9.68 -7.52
N LYS A 306 11.09 9.51 -8.30
CA LYS A 306 11.04 9.65 -9.76
C LYS A 306 10.42 8.42 -10.39
N LEU A 307 9.11 8.42 -10.60
CA LEU A 307 8.44 7.32 -11.28
C LEU A 307 8.77 7.32 -12.80
N PRO A 308 8.81 6.15 -13.46
CA PRO A 308 9.05 6.10 -14.90
C PRO A 308 7.97 6.86 -15.68
N ASP A 309 8.38 7.64 -16.68
CA ASP A 309 7.45 8.22 -17.65
C ASP A 309 7.07 7.15 -18.68
N TYR A 310 5.81 6.73 -18.68
CA TYR A 310 5.25 5.77 -19.62
C TYR A 310 4.63 6.42 -20.88
N GLY A 311 4.99 7.67 -21.19
CA GLY A 311 4.54 8.35 -22.39
C GLY A 311 4.83 7.54 -23.67
N SER A 312 3.98 7.72 -24.68
CA SER A 312 3.86 6.93 -25.93
C SER A 312 5.08 6.88 -26.86
N GLY A 313 6.28 7.23 -26.38
CA GLY A 313 7.53 7.23 -27.14
C GLY A 313 8.68 6.43 -26.54
N ARG A 314 8.50 5.71 -25.41
CA ARG A 314 9.59 4.93 -24.80
C ARG A 314 9.56 3.44 -25.18
N SER A 315 10.72 2.96 -25.59
CA SER A 315 11.03 1.52 -25.71
C SER A 315 10.92 0.84 -24.33
N PRO A 316 10.60 -0.47 -24.29
CA PRO A 316 10.36 -1.21 -23.05
C PRO A 316 11.52 -1.11 -22.06
N SER A 317 11.20 -1.34 -20.78
CA SER A 317 12.13 -1.24 -19.65
C SER A 317 13.45 -1.98 -19.92
N THR A 318 14.53 -1.44 -19.34
CA THR A 318 15.92 -1.87 -19.55
C THR A 318 16.13 -3.39 -19.50
N PRO A 319 15.52 -4.16 -18.56
CA PRO A 319 15.66 -5.61 -18.51
C PRO A 319 15.10 -6.33 -19.73
N VAL A 320 13.91 -5.91 -20.22
CA VAL A 320 13.28 -6.48 -21.41
C VAL A 320 14.08 -6.13 -22.66
N ARG A 321 14.66 -4.92 -22.70
CA ARG A 321 15.59 -4.52 -23.78
C ARG A 321 16.84 -5.40 -23.79
N TYR A 322 17.44 -5.69 -22.62
CA TYR A 322 18.57 -6.61 -22.54
C TYR A 322 18.17 -8.04 -22.90
N PHE A 323 17.02 -8.53 -22.43
CA PHE A 323 16.51 -9.85 -22.79
C PHE A 323 16.26 -9.98 -24.30
N PHE A 324 15.66 -8.97 -24.92
CA PHE A 324 15.42 -8.92 -26.36
C PHE A 324 16.73 -8.85 -27.14
N VAL A 325 17.68 -8.02 -26.73
CA VAL A 325 19.02 -7.94 -27.35
C VAL A 325 19.79 -9.24 -27.18
N ILE A 326 19.77 -9.86 -26.00
CA ILE A 326 20.40 -11.17 -25.75
C ILE A 326 19.73 -12.25 -26.61
N SER A 327 18.40 -12.25 -26.69
CA SER A 327 17.64 -13.18 -27.53
C SER A 327 18.00 -13.01 -29.01
N LEU A 328 18.12 -11.77 -29.49
CA LEU A 328 18.58 -11.44 -30.85
C LEU A 328 20.02 -11.89 -31.10
N VAL A 329 20.92 -11.69 -30.15
CA VAL A 329 22.32 -12.13 -30.24
C VAL A 329 22.40 -13.66 -30.28
N VAL A 330 21.62 -14.35 -29.45
CA VAL A 330 21.52 -15.82 -29.46
C VAL A 330 20.94 -16.29 -30.80
N LEU A 331 19.90 -15.66 -31.32
CA LEU A 331 19.28 -15.97 -32.61
C LEU A 331 20.26 -15.75 -33.78
N ALA A 332 21.02 -14.66 -33.77
CA ALA A 332 22.03 -14.38 -34.80
C ALA A 332 23.19 -15.39 -34.75
N MET A 333 23.63 -15.76 -33.54
CA MET A 333 24.66 -16.77 -33.36
C MET A 333 24.19 -18.16 -33.81
N THR A 334 22.95 -18.55 -33.50
CA THR A 334 22.40 -19.83 -33.98
C THR A 334 22.27 -19.83 -35.49
N ALA A 335 21.71 -18.78 -36.10
CA ALA A 335 21.58 -18.66 -37.56
C ALA A 335 22.92 -18.76 -38.30
N LEU A 336 23.95 -18.04 -37.85
CA LEU A 336 25.30 -18.12 -38.43
C LEU A 336 25.95 -19.50 -38.23
N TRP A 337 25.58 -20.20 -37.16
CA TRP A 337 26.09 -21.54 -36.88
C TRP A 337 25.40 -22.61 -37.72
N THR A 338 24.08 -22.52 -37.94
CA THR A 338 23.36 -23.37 -38.90
C THR A 338 23.85 -23.13 -40.31
N GLU A 339 24.01 -21.88 -40.74
CA GLU A 339 24.47 -21.58 -42.10
C GLU A 339 25.88 -22.13 -42.39
N ARG A 340 26.80 -22.04 -41.41
CA ARG A 340 28.13 -22.67 -41.49
C ARG A 340 28.10 -24.20 -41.48
N ARG A 341 27.06 -24.80 -40.90
CA ARG A 341 26.91 -26.26 -40.81
C ARG A 341 26.30 -26.86 -42.08
N TRP A 342 25.58 -26.07 -42.86
CA TRP A 342 24.98 -26.47 -44.14
C TRP A 342 25.85 -26.13 -45.36
N LYS A 343 26.84 -25.23 -45.21
CA LYS A 343 27.87 -24.95 -46.24
C LYS A 343 29.13 -25.83 -46.12
N ARG A 344 29.11 -26.82 -45.22
CA ARG A 344 30.06 -27.95 -45.16
C ARG A 344 29.29 -29.21 -45.49
#